data_AF-A0A9N9JV07-F1
#
_entry.id   AF-A0A9N9JV07-F1
#
_cell.length_a   1.000
_cell.length_b   1.000
_cell.length_c   1.000
_cell.angle_alpha   90.00
_cell.angle_beta   90.00
_cell.angle_gamma   90.00
#
_symmetry.space_group_name_H-M   'P 1'
#
loop_
_entity.id
_entity.type
_entity.pdbx_description
1 polymer ?
#
loop_
_entity_poly.entity_id
_entity_poly.type
_entity_poly.pdbx_seq_one_letter_code
_entity_poly.pdbx_strand_id
1 'polypeptide(L)'
;MVNANEWLNENIPKNQRAQTTGLYIYSQYRGGYNINQGPPNYQFYNTTLEGELDLNDFVNLQQLNIGSVGQDQDQQQKITHLKIDK
;
A
#
# COMPACT_ATOMS: atom_id res chain seq x y z
N MET A 1 -7.32 8.25 9.14
CA MET A 1 -7.23 7.25 8.05
C MET A 1 -7.27 8.01 6.73
N VAL A 2 -6.76 7.42 5.65
CA VAL A 2 -6.70 8.04 4.33
C VAL A 2 -7.39 7.12 3.34
N ASN A 3 -8.12 7.68 2.37
CA ASN A 3 -8.71 6.88 1.31
C ASN A 3 -7.61 6.12 0.54
N ALA A 4 -7.76 4.81 0.41
CA ALA A 4 -6.76 3.93 -0.16
C ALA A 4 -6.45 4.26 -1.63
N ASN A 5 -7.46 4.51 -2.46
CA ASN A 5 -7.29 4.84 -3.88
C ASN A 5 -6.69 6.22 -4.11
N GLU A 6 -7.11 7.23 -3.33
CA GLU A 6 -6.51 8.58 -3.40
C GLU A 6 -5.04 8.52 -3.03
N TRP A 7 -4.72 7.87 -1.90
CA TRP A 7 -3.34 7.70 -1.44
C TRP A 7 -2.47 6.95 -2.46
N LEU A 8 -3.01 5.90 -3.09
CA LEU A 8 -2.33 5.13 -4.13
C LEU A 8 -1.98 6.00 -5.36
N ASN A 9 -2.88 6.89 -5.76
CA ASN A 9 -2.67 7.82 -6.88
C ASN A 9 -1.62 8.88 -6.58
N GLU A 10 -1.52 9.33 -5.33
CA GLU A 10 -0.52 10.31 -4.90
C GLU A 10 0.88 9.70 -4.74
N ASN A 11 0.97 8.46 -4.25
CA ASN A 11 2.24 7.86 -3.87
C ASN A 11 2.87 6.95 -4.94
N ILE A 12 2.05 6.38 -5.84
CA ILE A 12 2.54 5.53 -6.93
C ILE A 12 1.99 6.03 -8.27
N PRO A 13 2.80 6.80 -9.03
CA PRO A 13 2.45 7.26 -10.37
C PRO A 13 2.00 6.12 -11.28
N LYS A 14 0.95 6.33 -12.08
CA LYS A 14 0.37 5.30 -12.95
C LYS A 14 1.39 4.62 -13.87
N ASN A 15 2.37 5.37 -14.38
CA ASN A 15 3.41 4.83 -15.25
C ASN A 15 4.43 3.91 -14.55
N GLN A 16 4.45 3.85 -13.21
CA GLN A 16 5.31 2.97 -12.42
C GLN A 16 4.58 1.70 -11.92
N ARG A 17 3.24 1.68 -11.96
CA ARG A 17 2.42 0.57 -11.44
C ARG A 17 2.67 -0.74 -12.17
N ALA A 18 2.73 -0.70 -13.50
CA ALA A 18 3.02 -1.88 -14.29
C ALA A 18 4.43 -2.45 -14.05
N GLN A 19 5.37 -1.66 -13.53
CA GLN A 19 6.73 -2.12 -13.21
C GLN A 19 6.87 -2.63 -11.77
N THR A 20 5.82 -2.44 -10.95
CA THR A 20 5.83 -2.80 -9.55
C THR A 20 5.54 -4.29 -9.38
N THR A 21 6.47 -4.99 -8.73
CA THR A 21 6.33 -6.41 -8.37
C THR A 21 6.03 -6.61 -6.90
N GLY A 22 6.38 -5.66 -6.04
CA GLY A 22 6.11 -5.71 -4.60
C GLY A 22 5.47 -4.43 -4.08
N LEU A 23 4.38 -4.57 -3.32
CA LEU A 23 3.71 -3.47 -2.63
C LEU A 23 3.51 -3.84 -1.16
N TYR A 24 4.11 -3.06 -0.28
CA TYR A 24 4.10 -3.28 1.17
C TYR A 24 3.59 -2.01 1.86
N ILE A 25 2.48 -2.09 2.59
CA ILE A 25 1.83 -0.94 3.24
C ILE A 25 1.56 -1.30 4.70
N TYR A 26 2.25 -0.61 5.60
CA TYR A 26 2.15 -0.86 7.03
C TYR A 26 1.73 0.40 7.80
N SER A 27 0.84 0.22 8.78
CA SER A 27 0.41 1.34 9.62
C SER A 27 1.48 1.82 10.62
N GLN A 28 2.61 1.11 10.75
CA GLN A 28 3.66 1.44 11.71
C GLN A 28 5.03 0.89 11.28
N TYR A 29 6.09 1.61 11.67
CA TYR A 29 7.48 1.18 11.54
C TYR A 29 8.21 1.33 12.89
N ARG A 30 8.93 0.30 13.33
CA ARG A 30 9.65 0.30 14.62
C ARG A 30 10.99 1.08 14.61
N GLY A 31 11.40 1.71 13.50
CA GLY A 31 12.75 2.25 13.38
C GLY A 31 12.97 3.39 12.40
N GLY A 32 12.20 4.48 12.46
CA GLY A 32 12.55 5.79 11.87
C GLY A 32 12.62 5.88 10.33
N TYR A 33 11.81 6.79 9.76
CA TYR A 33 11.75 7.22 8.36
C TYR A 33 11.12 6.28 7.30
N ASN A 34 10.40 6.93 6.37
CA ASN A 34 9.70 6.37 5.22
C ASN A 34 10.69 5.78 4.20
N ILE A 35 10.67 4.46 4.01
CA ILE A 35 11.50 3.81 2.99
C ILE A 35 10.75 3.85 1.66
N ASN A 36 10.78 4.99 0.97
CA ASN A 36 10.26 5.07 -0.39
C ASN A 36 11.25 4.38 -1.35
N GLN A 37 11.04 3.10 -1.62
CA GLN A 37 11.72 2.44 -2.74
C GLN A 37 10.77 2.43 -3.94
N GLY A 38 11.28 2.93 -5.07
CA GLY A 38 10.56 2.95 -6.33
C GLY A 38 10.45 1.55 -6.93
N PRO A 39 10.05 1.44 -8.21
CA PRO A 39 9.98 0.14 -8.84
C PRO A 39 11.36 -0.57 -8.76
N PRO A 40 11.36 -1.89 -8.48
CA PRO A 40 10.20 -2.77 -8.56
C PRO A 40 9.41 -2.94 -7.24
N ASN A 41 9.86 -2.39 -6.10
CA ASN A 41 9.28 -2.68 -4.79
C ASN A 41 8.99 -1.42 -3.99
N TYR A 42 7.71 -1.17 -3.74
CA TYR A 42 7.25 -0.08 -2.89
C TYR A 42 7.01 -0.52 -1.46
N GLN A 43 7.48 0.30 -0.52
CA GLN A 43 7.32 0.04 0.90
C GLN A 43 6.89 1.31 1.64
N PHE A 44 5.73 1.26 2.25
CA PHE A 44 5.12 2.39 2.91
C PHE A 44 4.84 2.05 4.37
N TYR A 45 5.08 3.05 5.21
CA TYR A 45 4.97 2.95 6.64
C TYR A 45 4.16 4.10 7.19
N ASN A 46 3.71 3.95 8.44
CA ASN A 46 2.99 4.98 9.18
C ASN A 46 1.74 5.49 8.43
N THR A 47 1.13 4.62 7.63
CA THR A 47 -0.06 4.95 6.83
C THR A 47 -1.17 3.97 7.13
N THR A 48 -2.32 4.50 7.55
CA THR A 48 -3.54 3.71 7.74
C THR A 48 -4.54 4.08 6.67
N LEU A 49 -4.82 3.12 5.80
CA LEU A 49 -5.71 3.26 4.65
C LEU A 49 -7.12 2.75 5.00
N GLU A 50 -8.11 3.33 4.34
CA GLU A 50 -9.50 2.89 4.41
C GLU A 50 -10.19 2.91 3.04
N GLY A 51 -11.28 2.16 2.95
CA GLY A 51 -12.11 2.12 1.75
C GLY A 51 -11.61 1.13 0.69
N GLU A 52 -11.82 1.48 -0.58
CA GLU A 52 -11.46 0.63 -1.72
C GLU A 52 -10.00 0.84 -2.13
N LEU A 53 -9.27 -0.28 -2.31
CA LEU A 53 -7.94 -0.31 -2.91
C LEU A 53 -7.98 -1.08 -4.24
N ASP A 54 -7.82 -0.35 -5.34
CA ASP A 54 -7.79 -0.88 -6.71
C ASP A 54 -6.35 -1.01 -7.21
N LEU A 55 -5.93 -2.27 -7.42
CA LEU A 55 -4.59 -2.63 -7.87
C LEU A 55 -4.57 -3.17 -9.31
N ASN A 56 -5.61 -2.95 -10.11
CA ASN A 56 -5.70 -3.48 -11.49
C ASN A 56 -4.60 -2.94 -12.42
N ASP A 57 -4.09 -1.74 -12.15
CA ASP A 57 -2.96 -1.17 -12.90
C ASP A 57 -1.60 -1.85 -12.58
N PHE A 58 -1.54 -2.70 -11.53
CA PHE A 58 -0.33 -3.38 -11.08
C PHE A 58 -0.22 -4.78 -11.67
N VAL A 59 -0.23 -4.86 -13.00
CA VAL A 59 -0.30 -6.13 -13.76
C VAL A 59 0.84 -7.13 -13.45
N ASN A 60 1.99 -6.65 -12.98
CA ASN A 60 3.14 -7.47 -12.62
C ASN A 60 3.29 -7.70 -11.10
N LEU A 61 2.26 -7.40 -10.30
CA LEU A 61 2.32 -7.53 -8.85
C LEU A 61 2.41 -9.00 -8.42
N GLN A 62 3.53 -9.32 -7.78
CA GLN A 62 3.83 -10.66 -7.26
C GLN A 62 3.62 -10.72 -5.75
N GLN A 63 3.90 -9.64 -5.04
CA GLN A 63 3.87 -9.57 -3.58
C GLN A 63 3.04 -8.38 -3.12
N LEU A 64 2.05 -8.65 -2.28
CA LEU A 64 1.23 -7.65 -1.61
C LEU A 64 1.23 -7.93 -0.10
N ASN A 65 1.63 -6.94 0.69
CA ASN A 65 1.47 -6.99 2.14
C ASN A 65 0.81 -5.70 2.62
N ILE A 66 -0.35 -5.84 3.25
CA ILE A 66 -1.10 -4.73 3.85
C ILE A 66 -1.35 -5.13 5.29
N GLY A 67 -0.76 -4.40 6.23
CA GLY A 67 -0.80 -4.83 7.63
C GLY A 67 -0.52 -3.76 8.65
N SER A 68 -0.52 -4.21 9.90
CA SER A 68 -0.26 -3.40 11.09
C SER A 68 0.72 -4.15 11.98
N VAL A 69 1.69 -3.45 12.56
CA VAL A 69 2.79 -4.06 13.34
C VAL A 69 2.47 -4.09 14.86
N GLY A 70 1.21 -3.90 15.26
CA GLY A 70 0.79 -3.74 16.66
C GLY A 70 -0.70 -3.96 16.89
N GLN A 71 -1.11 -3.97 18.17
CA GLN A 71 -2.43 -4.46 18.63
C GLN A 71 -3.54 -3.38 18.69
N ASP A 72 -3.23 -2.11 18.46
CA ASP A 72 -4.21 -1.03 18.54
C ASP A 72 -5.20 -1.08 17.36
N GLN A 73 -6.48 -1.28 17.66
CA GLN A 73 -7.54 -1.39 16.65
C GLN A 73 -7.67 -0.13 15.77
N ASP A 74 -7.39 1.05 16.33
CA ASP A 74 -7.42 2.32 15.59
C ASP A 74 -6.29 2.44 14.55
N GLN A 75 -5.31 1.55 14.60
CA GLN A 75 -4.16 1.51 13.70
C GLN A 75 -4.24 0.34 12.71
N GLN A 76 -5.37 -0.38 12.67
CA GLN A 76 -5.61 -1.42 11.68
C GLN A 76 -5.99 -0.82 10.32
N GLN A 77 -5.49 -1.42 9.25
CA GLN A 77 -5.92 -1.09 7.89
C GLN A 77 -7.42 -1.38 7.76
N LYS A 78 -8.20 -0.41 7.28
CA LYS A 78 -9.66 -0.53 7.10
C LYS A 78 -10.03 -0.62 5.62
N ILE A 79 -9.26 -1.40 4.87
CA ILE A 79 -9.58 -1.72 3.48
C ILE A 79 -10.85 -2.55 3.47
N THR A 80 -11.92 -2.01 2.88
CA THR A 80 -13.22 -2.69 2.81
C THR A 80 -13.35 -3.50 1.54
N HIS A 81 -12.63 -3.12 0.48
CA HIS A 81 -12.62 -3.80 -0.82
C HIS A 81 -11.21 -3.77 -1.42
N LEU A 82 -10.73 -4.94 -1.86
CA LEU A 82 -9.48 -5.09 -2.60
C LEU A 82 -9.81 -5.58 -4.02
N LYS A 83 -9.46 -4.81 -5.04
CA LYS A 83 -9.58 -5.21 -6.45
C LYS A 83 -8.21 -5.56 -7.00
N ILE A 84 -8.09 -6.79 -7.51
CA ILE A 84 -6.88 -7.29 -8.16
C ILE A 84 -7.29 -8.28 -9.25
N ASP A 85 -7.43 -7.78 -10.47
CA ASP A 85 -7.69 -8.58 -11.66
C ASP A 85 -6.33 -9.02 -12.25
N LYS A 86 -6.11 -10.34 -12.36
CA LYS A 86 -4.91 -10.95 -12.94
C LYS A 86 -5.23 -11.64 -14.26
#